data_AF-A0A958F823-F1
#
_entry.id   AF-A0A958F823-F1
#
_cell.length_a   1.000
_cell.length_b   1.000
_cell.length_c   1.000
_cell.angle_alpha   90.00
_cell.angle_beta   90.00
_cell.angle_gamma   90.00
#
_symmetry.space_group_name_H-M   'P 1'
#
loop_
_entity.id
_entity.type
_entity.pdbx_description
1 polymer ?
#
loop_
_entity_poly.entity_id
_entity_poly.type
_entity_poly.pdbx_seq_one_letter_code
_entity_poly.pdbx_strand_id
1 'polypeptide(L)'
;MSLTAAQISENYEQCYRRTAQLIGQHSRGRGYDLDPDAQEFVDLCQSVVGHESVVLLLQMQEFSTAGYDPLLLAVIDEVKRLFFPDTAKRRFLALDALDAEVLQCEPEVFAEAEETPEGEEALILESLESLLPDADYHYLRTVVFPAVPDWQRELHYWITSRAFVSAPSHRQELLERIALLRRFYPDGNIPVTAGLDASADLSTADIIAAFLNVYIGIERSFPVNFLQHEGEARARILIRFLVEKILQTTPEAILDGKEETFFIRHKLQNVYRFFNYSTNRALRNAYPEEIPPWLHSRSSAHYWEDAANRIEAVRWLMEVRLKLSPDSFYRHNISKSVFSRHGLSYMFNQYYNSVSRALAEAYPQLEPWELGKVPYDYWTDERTAQAIRWMVAKKGWAVESLPEKVRARELNRKTFSEFGLATLFEKKFSKNIYRAISAAWPGRFQPWELGKVSSDYWTRQGNIYQASMWIAEKEGLEVHQIPPAIRRRDFTEKALKKYSIGAVLKKLCQGKLERIFAPLFWKEHKTYLEEHKLLRKIAALKNSQPKSNLFELLLYGFFMAEVQRNTSQNNQRYDRIARRIQRRSILYSD
;
A
#
# COMPACT_ATOMS: atom_id res chain seq x y z
N MET A 1 25.14 -13.27 -60.77
CA MET A 1 23.79 -13.82 -61.06
C MET A 1 23.13 -14.04 -59.73
N SER A 2 22.03 -13.36 -59.43
CA SER A 2 21.31 -13.57 -58.17
C SER A 2 20.61 -14.93 -58.22
N LEU A 3 20.85 -15.78 -57.22
CA LEU A 3 20.19 -17.07 -57.11
C LEU A 3 18.67 -16.90 -57.01
N THR A 4 17.91 -17.87 -57.53
CA THR A 4 16.45 -17.85 -57.39
C THR A 4 16.04 -18.11 -55.93
N ALA A 5 14.86 -17.67 -55.52
CA ALA A 5 14.38 -17.88 -54.14
C ALA A 5 14.34 -19.37 -53.73
N ALA A 6 14.06 -20.27 -54.69
CA ALA A 6 14.11 -21.72 -54.46
C ALA A 6 15.54 -22.21 -54.18
N GLN A 7 16.52 -21.77 -54.96
CA GLN A 7 17.93 -22.10 -54.76
C GLN A 7 18.49 -21.52 -53.45
N ILE A 8 18.04 -20.33 -53.03
CA ILE A 8 18.43 -19.73 -51.76
C ILE A 8 17.86 -20.53 -50.58
N SER A 9 16.60 -20.98 -50.68
CA SER A 9 15.99 -21.84 -49.66
C SER A 9 16.70 -23.18 -49.54
N GLU A 10 17.07 -23.79 -50.68
CA GLU A 10 17.82 -25.03 -50.72
C GLU A 10 19.24 -24.86 -50.15
N ASN A 11 19.92 -23.77 -50.52
CA ASN A 11 21.22 -23.41 -49.93
C ASN A 11 21.13 -23.23 -48.41
N TYR A 12 20.06 -22.62 -47.90
CA TYR A 12 19.85 -22.41 -46.47
C TYR A 12 19.75 -23.75 -45.73
N GLU A 13 18.95 -24.70 -46.24
CA GLU A 13 18.81 -26.03 -45.63
C GLU A 13 20.13 -26.80 -45.62
N GLN A 14 20.88 -26.76 -46.73
CA GLN A 14 22.18 -27.44 -46.84
C GLN A 14 23.23 -26.80 -45.92
N CYS A 15 23.24 -25.47 -45.83
CA CYS A 15 24.10 -24.70 -44.93
C CYS A 15 23.79 -24.99 -43.46
N TYR A 16 22.51 -25.03 -43.08
CA TYR A 16 22.09 -25.37 -41.73
C TYR A 16 22.52 -26.77 -41.32
N ARG A 17 22.30 -27.78 -42.18
CA ARG A 17 22.76 -29.16 -41.93
C ARG A 17 24.27 -29.23 -41.79
N ARG A 18 25.02 -28.49 -42.61
CA ARG A 18 26.49 -28.47 -42.54
C ARG A 18 26.98 -27.80 -41.26
N THR A 19 26.39 -26.68 -40.85
CA THR A 19 26.69 -26.00 -39.58
C THR A 19 26.45 -26.94 -38.40
N ALA A 20 25.33 -27.66 -38.35
CA ALA A 20 25.05 -28.63 -37.30
C ALA A 20 26.09 -29.75 -37.24
N GLN A 21 26.52 -30.27 -38.40
CA GLN A 21 27.60 -31.26 -38.47
C GLN A 21 28.94 -30.71 -37.97
N LEU A 22 29.33 -29.49 -38.39
CA LEU A 22 30.58 -28.87 -37.99
C LEU A 22 30.61 -28.58 -36.49
N ILE A 23 29.52 -28.07 -35.92
CA ILE A 23 29.40 -27.85 -34.47
C ILE A 23 29.50 -29.18 -33.73
N GLY A 24 28.77 -30.22 -34.16
CA GLY A 24 28.83 -31.55 -33.55
C GLY A 24 30.23 -32.18 -33.58
N GLN A 25 30.98 -32.01 -34.68
CA GLN A 25 32.36 -32.49 -34.79
C GLN A 25 33.32 -31.69 -33.89
N HIS A 26 33.14 -30.37 -33.78
CA HIS A 26 34.00 -29.51 -32.95
C HIS A 26 33.78 -29.71 -31.43
N SER A 27 32.59 -30.14 -31.03
CA SER A 27 32.24 -30.40 -29.61
C SER A 27 32.85 -31.71 -29.08
N ARG A 28 32.88 -32.77 -29.91
CA ARG A 28 33.40 -34.11 -29.54
C ARG A 28 34.90 -34.15 -29.20
N GLY A 29 35.67 -33.14 -29.60
CA GLY A 29 37.10 -33.03 -29.29
C GLY A 29 37.44 -32.40 -27.93
N ARG A 30 36.46 -31.83 -27.20
CA ARG A 30 36.70 -31.02 -25.99
C ARG A 30 35.86 -31.41 -24.77
N GLY A 31 35.24 -32.60 -24.77
CA GLY A 31 34.55 -33.15 -23.60
C GLY A 31 33.18 -32.52 -23.26
N TYR A 32 32.58 -31.78 -24.19
CA TYR A 32 31.21 -31.31 -24.10
C TYR A 32 30.36 -32.02 -25.16
N ASP A 33 29.52 -32.97 -24.74
CA ASP A 33 28.45 -33.50 -25.59
C ASP A 33 27.25 -32.55 -25.49
N LEU A 34 27.13 -31.63 -26.45
CA LEU A 34 25.89 -30.87 -26.64
C LEU A 34 24.86 -31.80 -27.28
N ASP A 35 23.74 -32.02 -26.59
CA ASP A 35 22.61 -32.76 -27.12
C ASP A 35 22.08 -32.03 -28.37
N PRO A 36 22.04 -32.67 -29.56
CA PRO A 36 21.56 -32.06 -30.80
C PRO A 36 20.11 -31.56 -30.72
N ASP A 37 19.32 -32.13 -29.81
CA ASP A 37 17.91 -31.77 -29.61
C ASP A 37 17.72 -30.68 -28.53
N ALA A 38 18.80 -30.21 -27.89
CA ALA A 38 18.74 -29.11 -26.95
C ALA A 38 18.46 -27.78 -27.69
N GLN A 39 17.55 -26.98 -27.13
CA GLN A 39 17.16 -25.68 -27.70
C GLN A 39 18.37 -24.76 -27.94
N GLU A 40 19.38 -24.81 -27.06
CA GLU A 40 20.62 -24.02 -27.19
C GLU A 40 21.44 -24.39 -28.43
N PHE A 41 21.44 -25.67 -28.83
CA PHE A 41 22.11 -26.14 -30.04
C PHE A 41 21.39 -25.64 -31.30
N VAL A 42 20.06 -25.66 -31.28
CA VAL A 42 19.21 -25.14 -32.35
C VAL A 42 19.41 -23.63 -32.52
N ASP A 43 19.38 -22.87 -31.42
CA ASP A 43 19.56 -21.42 -31.41
C ASP A 43 20.95 -21.01 -31.90
N LEU A 44 21.99 -21.79 -31.54
CA LEU A 44 23.36 -21.58 -32.02
C LEU A 44 23.45 -21.80 -33.54
N CYS A 45 22.88 -22.89 -34.05
CA CYS A 45 22.89 -23.18 -35.50
C CYS A 45 22.13 -22.10 -36.29
N GLN A 46 20.98 -21.66 -35.79
CA GLN A 46 20.18 -20.61 -36.43
C GLN A 46 20.92 -19.26 -36.44
N SER A 47 21.61 -18.93 -35.35
CA SER A 47 22.38 -17.69 -35.24
C SER A 47 23.58 -17.66 -36.18
N VAL A 48 24.26 -18.79 -36.39
CA VAL A 48 25.36 -18.91 -37.35
C VAL A 48 24.87 -18.76 -38.78
N VAL A 49 23.78 -19.43 -39.16
CA VAL A 49 23.24 -19.32 -40.52
C VAL A 49 22.62 -17.95 -40.79
N GLY A 50 22.08 -17.30 -39.75
CA GLY A 50 21.55 -15.93 -39.80
C GLY A 50 22.62 -14.83 -39.77
N HIS A 51 23.90 -15.17 -39.65
CA HIS A 51 24.99 -14.20 -39.63
C HIS A 51 25.11 -13.49 -40.98
N GLU A 52 25.34 -12.17 -40.97
CA GLU A 52 25.29 -11.31 -42.17
C GLU A 52 26.18 -11.83 -43.31
N SER A 53 27.41 -12.24 -43.00
CA SER A 53 28.34 -12.78 -43.99
C SER A 53 27.87 -14.11 -44.62
N VAL A 54 27.18 -14.96 -43.85
CA VAL A 54 26.64 -16.24 -44.32
C VAL A 54 25.40 -16.00 -45.16
N VAL A 55 24.52 -15.08 -44.75
CA VAL A 55 23.32 -14.69 -45.51
C VAL A 55 23.71 -14.08 -46.87
N LEU A 56 24.74 -13.25 -46.91
CA LEU A 56 25.27 -12.71 -48.16
C LEU A 56 25.81 -13.82 -49.06
N LEU A 57 26.52 -14.81 -48.50
CA LEU A 57 27.04 -15.94 -49.27
C LEU A 57 25.91 -16.80 -49.85
N LEU A 58 24.86 -17.08 -49.05
CA LEU A 58 23.66 -17.83 -49.44
C LEU A 58 22.94 -17.23 -50.65
N GLN A 59 22.98 -15.90 -50.80
CA GLN A 59 22.34 -15.17 -51.90
C GLN A 59 23.20 -15.07 -53.16
N MET A 60 24.53 -15.23 -53.02
CA MET A 60 25.50 -14.94 -54.08
C MET A 60 26.07 -16.20 -54.76
N GLN A 61 26.14 -17.34 -54.05
CA GLN A 61 26.78 -18.56 -54.54
C GLN A 61 26.00 -19.81 -54.14
N GLU A 62 25.89 -20.80 -55.04
CA GLU A 62 25.32 -22.12 -54.71
C GLU A 62 26.13 -22.82 -53.61
N PHE A 63 25.44 -23.58 -52.77
CA PHE A 63 26.06 -24.21 -51.62
C PHE A 63 27.18 -25.17 -52.04
N SER A 64 28.38 -24.96 -51.49
CA SER A 64 29.52 -25.86 -51.65
C SER A 64 30.31 -25.93 -50.35
N THR A 65 30.65 -27.14 -49.92
CA THR A 65 31.39 -27.35 -48.66
C THR A 65 32.73 -26.63 -48.67
N ALA A 66 33.47 -26.69 -49.78
CA ALA A 66 34.76 -26.02 -49.91
C ALA A 66 34.68 -24.48 -49.83
N GLY A 67 33.58 -23.88 -50.29
CA GLY A 67 33.37 -22.43 -50.24
C GLY A 67 32.81 -21.93 -48.91
N TYR A 68 31.92 -22.71 -48.30
CA TYR A 68 31.18 -22.31 -47.10
C TYR A 68 31.91 -22.68 -45.80
N ASP A 69 32.57 -23.83 -45.73
CA ASP A 69 33.18 -24.34 -44.48
C ASP A 69 34.18 -23.35 -43.83
N PRO A 70 35.09 -22.67 -44.56
CA PRO A 70 36.01 -21.72 -43.95
C PRO A 70 35.30 -20.55 -43.27
N LEU A 71 34.24 -20.03 -43.91
CA LEU A 71 33.43 -18.95 -43.36
C LEU A 71 32.58 -19.42 -42.18
N LEU A 72 31.94 -20.58 -42.32
CA LEU A 72 31.09 -21.16 -41.27
C LEU A 72 31.90 -21.44 -40.00
N LEU A 73 33.11 -21.97 -40.11
CA LEU A 73 33.97 -22.19 -38.94
C LEU A 73 34.34 -20.88 -38.22
N ALA A 74 34.66 -19.83 -38.96
CA ALA A 74 34.97 -18.52 -38.39
C ALA A 74 33.75 -17.91 -37.66
N VAL A 75 32.56 -17.99 -38.28
CA VAL A 75 31.31 -17.47 -37.72
C VAL A 75 30.85 -18.31 -36.52
N ILE A 76 31.02 -19.64 -36.55
CA ILE A 76 30.74 -20.52 -35.40
C ILE A 76 31.54 -20.07 -34.18
N ASP A 77 32.83 -19.79 -34.34
CA ASP A 77 33.68 -19.33 -33.24
C ASP A 77 33.26 -17.95 -32.71
N GLU A 78 32.87 -17.03 -33.60
CA GLU A 78 32.37 -15.70 -33.24
C GLU A 78 31.05 -15.78 -32.46
N VAL A 79 30.05 -16.49 -33.00
CA VAL A 79 28.75 -16.66 -32.36
C VAL A 79 28.88 -17.41 -31.03
N LYS A 80 29.75 -18.42 -30.94
CA LYS A 80 30.04 -19.11 -29.67
C LYS A 80 30.61 -18.18 -28.61
N ARG A 81 31.48 -17.22 -28.96
CA ARG A 81 31.98 -16.22 -27.99
C ARG A 81 30.87 -15.32 -27.46
N LEU A 82 29.86 -15.03 -28.28
CA LEU A 82 28.72 -14.19 -27.88
C LEU A 82 27.73 -14.95 -26.98
N PHE A 83 27.38 -16.19 -27.34
CA PHE A 83 26.45 -17.02 -26.55
C PHE A 83 27.11 -17.60 -25.29
N PHE A 84 28.41 -17.88 -25.31
CA PHE A 84 29.17 -18.47 -24.21
C PHE A 84 30.44 -17.64 -23.89
N PRO A 85 30.29 -16.41 -23.35
CA PRO A 85 31.42 -15.50 -23.10
C PRO A 85 32.47 -16.05 -22.12
N ASP A 86 32.11 -17.04 -21.29
CA ASP A 86 33.01 -17.69 -20.33
C ASP A 86 33.97 -18.73 -20.94
N THR A 87 33.78 -19.12 -22.21
CA THR A 87 34.60 -20.18 -22.85
C THR A 87 36.05 -19.75 -23.16
N ALA A 88 36.35 -18.45 -23.09
CA ALA A 88 37.70 -17.91 -23.21
C ALA A 88 38.44 -17.73 -21.87
N LYS A 89 37.93 -18.26 -20.75
CA LYS A 89 38.85 -18.75 -19.73
C LYS A 89 39.56 -19.96 -20.31
N ARG A 90 40.62 -19.71 -21.10
CA ARG A 90 41.70 -20.65 -21.30
C ARG A 90 42.17 -21.06 -19.91
N ARG A 91 41.56 -22.11 -19.36
CA ARG A 91 42.16 -22.87 -18.27
C ARG A 91 43.44 -23.41 -18.91
N PHE A 92 44.55 -22.82 -18.49
CA PHE A 92 45.93 -23.05 -18.92
C PHE A 92 46.34 -22.35 -20.22
N LEU A 93 47.21 -21.34 -20.10
CA LEU A 93 48.20 -21.02 -21.11
C LEU A 93 49.05 -22.30 -21.32
N ALA A 94 49.28 -22.71 -22.57
CA ALA A 94 50.33 -23.68 -22.83
C ALA A 94 51.64 -23.07 -22.32
N LEU A 95 52.36 -23.82 -21.46
CA LEU A 95 53.62 -23.41 -20.85
C LEU A 95 54.65 -22.89 -21.87
N ASP A 96 54.53 -23.36 -23.11
CA ASP A 96 55.40 -23.04 -24.24
C ASP A 96 55.21 -21.61 -24.81
N ALA A 97 54.16 -20.89 -24.40
CA ALA A 97 53.82 -19.55 -24.88
C ALA A 97 54.14 -18.42 -23.89
N LEU A 98 54.80 -18.73 -22.77
CA LEU A 98 55.33 -17.74 -21.83
C LEU A 98 56.75 -17.37 -22.25
N ASP A 99 57.03 -16.07 -22.37
CA ASP A 99 58.39 -15.58 -22.61
C ASP A 99 59.35 -16.16 -21.56
N ALA A 100 60.55 -16.57 -21.99
CA ALA A 100 61.55 -17.19 -21.12
C ALA A 100 61.95 -16.32 -19.91
N GLU A 101 61.68 -15.02 -19.95
CA GLU A 101 61.85 -14.08 -18.83
C GLU A 101 60.78 -14.24 -17.73
N VAL A 102 59.58 -14.71 -18.06
CA VAL A 102 58.48 -14.95 -17.08
C VAL A 102 58.66 -16.29 -16.35
N LEU A 103 59.50 -17.19 -16.87
CA LEU A 103 59.83 -18.48 -16.27
C LEU A 103 60.98 -18.42 -15.25
N GLN A 104 61.54 -17.23 -14.95
CA GLN A 104 62.45 -17.05 -13.82
C GLN A 104 61.66 -16.78 -12.53
N CYS A 105 60.88 -17.77 -12.09
CA CYS A 105 60.81 -18.04 -10.65
C CYS A 105 61.65 -19.28 -10.46
N GLU A 106 62.84 -19.11 -9.87
CA GLU A 106 63.56 -20.25 -9.34
C GLU A 106 62.58 -21.03 -8.44
N PRO A 107 62.54 -22.36 -8.52
CA PRO A 107 61.77 -23.13 -7.56
C PRO A 107 62.38 -22.80 -6.19
N GLU A 108 61.64 -22.10 -5.34
CA GLU A 108 61.94 -22.09 -3.90
C GLU A 108 61.85 -23.56 -3.48
N VAL A 109 63.03 -24.17 -3.39
CA VAL A 109 63.25 -25.43 -2.73
C VAL A 109 62.61 -25.25 -1.35
N PHE A 110 61.59 -26.03 -1.04
CA PHE A 110 61.16 -26.21 0.34
C PHE A 110 62.39 -26.76 1.07
N ALA A 111 63.15 -25.86 1.70
CA ALA A 111 64.24 -26.24 2.56
C ALA A 111 63.61 -27.03 3.70
N GLU A 112 63.89 -28.34 3.73
CA GLU A 112 63.71 -29.13 4.93
C GLU A 112 64.40 -28.39 6.08
N ALA A 113 63.69 -28.25 7.19
CA ALA A 113 64.09 -27.45 8.34
C ALA A 113 65.50 -27.82 8.82
N GLU A 114 66.48 -26.99 8.49
CA GLU A 114 67.80 -26.99 9.14
C GLU A 114 67.76 -26.06 10.37
N GLU A 115 68.44 -26.50 11.43
CA GLU A 115 68.49 -25.89 12.76
C GLU A 115 68.98 -24.43 12.74
N THR A 116 68.34 -23.56 13.52
CA THR A 116 68.55 -22.10 13.52
C THR A 116 69.79 -21.64 14.30
N PRO A 117 70.52 -20.61 13.82
CA PRO A 117 71.35 -19.76 14.65
C PRO A 117 70.49 -18.73 15.43
N GLU A 118 70.74 -18.58 16.73
CA GLU A 118 70.01 -17.72 17.69
C GLU A 118 69.88 -16.23 17.29
N GLY A 119 70.66 -15.76 16.30
CA GLY A 119 70.67 -14.36 15.85
C GLY A 119 69.54 -13.96 14.90
N GLU A 120 68.95 -14.89 14.14
CA GLU A 120 67.88 -14.57 13.17
C GLU A 120 66.52 -14.34 13.86
N GLU A 121 66.24 -15.06 14.93
CA GLU A 121 64.97 -14.93 15.67
C GLU A 121 64.84 -13.57 16.38
N ALA A 122 65.95 -13.01 16.87
CA ALA A 122 65.97 -11.70 17.50
C ALA A 122 65.66 -10.57 16.50
N LEU A 123 66.24 -10.63 15.29
CA LEU A 123 65.98 -9.69 14.20
C LEU A 123 64.53 -9.74 13.71
N ILE A 124 63.93 -10.93 13.69
CA ILE A 124 62.53 -11.13 13.34
C ILE A 124 61.61 -10.42 14.35
N LEU A 125 61.87 -10.59 15.65
CA LEU A 125 61.07 -9.98 16.71
C LEU A 125 61.17 -8.45 16.74
N GLU A 126 62.37 -7.89 16.57
CA GLU A 126 62.58 -6.44 16.49
C GLU A 126 61.83 -5.81 15.30
N SER A 127 61.83 -6.50 14.16
CA SER A 127 61.11 -6.04 12.96
C SER A 127 59.59 -6.01 13.19
N LEU A 128 59.04 -7.04 13.84
CA LEU A 128 57.60 -7.13 14.15
C LEU A 128 57.17 -6.09 15.19
N GLU A 129 58.01 -5.82 16.20
CA GLU A 129 57.78 -4.81 17.24
C GLU A 129 57.64 -3.40 16.65
N SER A 130 58.44 -3.08 15.63
CA SER A 130 58.41 -1.75 14.99
C SER A 130 57.16 -1.51 14.11
N LEU A 131 56.46 -2.57 13.68
CA LEU A 131 55.41 -2.49 12.66
C LEU A 131 53.99 -2.69 13.19
N LEU A 132 53.86 -3.41 14.32
CA LEU A 132 52.58 -3.73 14.96
C LEU A 132 52.33 -2.86 16.20
N PRO A 133 51.07 -2.57 16.54
CA PRO A 133 50.74 -1.95 17.82
C PRO A 133 51.20 -2.81 19.02
N ASP A 134 51.67 -2.18 20.09
CA ASP A 134 52.24 -2.86 21.28
C ASP A 134 51.33 -3.98 21.84
N ALA A 135 50.02 -3.73 21.87
CA ALA A 135 49.05 -4.69 22.40
C ALA A 135 48.84 -5.92 21.50
N ASP A 136 49.06 -5.79 20.20
CA ASP A 136 48.94 -6.87 19.22
C ASP A 136 50.24 -7.67 19.15
N TYR A 137 51.39 -6.97 19.17
CA TYR A 137 52.71 -7.58 19.26
C TYR A 137 52.88 -8.39 20.56
N HIS A 138 52.48 -7.84 21.72
CA HIS A 138 52.55 -8.54 22.99
C HIS A 138 51.74 -9.84 22.95
N TYR A 139 50.52 -9.79 22.42
CA TYR A 139 49.67 -10.97 22.30
C TYR A 139 50.29 -12.03 21.39
N LEU A 140 50.79 -11.64 20.21
CA LEU A 140 51.46 -12.58 19.31
C LEU A 140 52.70 -13.22 19.95
N ARG A 141 53.53 -12.41 20.62
CA ARG A 141 54.77 -12.87 21.27
C ARG A 141 54.54 -13.78 22.47
N THR A 142 53.55 -13.48 23.31
CA THR A 142 53.35 -14.17 24.60
C THR A 142 52.36 -15.32 24.53
N VAL A 143 51.44 -15.31 23.56
CA VAL A 143 50.35 -16.27 23.47
C VAL A 143 50.42 -17.10 22.19
N VAL A 144 50.59 -16.47 21.02
CA VAL A 144 50.46 -17.16 19.73
C VAL A 144 51.73 -17.87 19.30
N PHE A 145 52.89 -17.20 19.30
CA PHE A 145 54.17 -17.82 18.91
C PHE A 145 54.60 -18.98 19.83
N PRO A 146 54.37 -18.95 21.16
CA PRO A 146 54.63 -20.11 22.00
C PRO A 146 53.71 -21.31 21.70
N ALA A 147 52.48 -21.05 21.25
CA ALA A 147 51.52 -22.09 20.88
C ALA A 147 51.78 -22.66 19.47
N VAL A 148 52.23 -21.82 18.53
CA VAL A 148 52.50 -22.18 17.13
C VAL A 148 53.79 -21.47 16.65
N PRO A 149 54.98 -22.06 16.88
CA PRO A 149 56.26 -21.40 16.60
C PRO A 149 56.48 -21.04 15.13
N ASP A 150 55.97 -21.87 14.22
CA ASP A 150 56.14 -21.70 12.77
C ASP A 150 55.55 -20.39 12.24
N TRP A 151 54.53 -19.85 12.93
CA TRP A 151 53.86 -18.61 12.53
C TRP A 151 54.73 -17.36 12.68
N GLN A 152 55.74 -17.41 13.55
CA GLN A 152 56.66 -16.29 13.72
C GLN A 152 57.44 -16.00 12.43
N ARG A 153 57.91 -17.07 11.74
CA ARG A 153 58.68 -16.96 10.49
C ARG A 153 57.78 -16.57 9.32
N GLU A 154 56.63 -17.21 9.19
CA GLU A 154 55.64 -16.93 8.13
C GLU A 154 55.12 -15.48 8.20
N LEU A 155 54.79 -14.99 9.41
CA LEU A 155 54.33 -13.63 9.60
C LEU A 155 55.44 -12.62 9.28
N HIS A 156 56.68 -12.90 9.67
CA HIS A 156 57.83 -12.05 9.35
C HIS A 156 58.06 -11.97 7.84
N TYR A 157 58.09 -13.11 7.14
CA TYR A 157 58.24 -13.17 5.69
C TYR A 157 57.13 -12.39 4.98
N TRP A 158 55.88 -12.55 5.43
CA TRP A 158 54.74 -11.86 4.84
C TRP A 158 54.82 -10.33 5.01
N ILE A 159 55.24 -9.86 6.19
CA ILE A 159 55.36 -8.43 6.52
C ILE A 159 56.56 -7.77 5.84
N THR A 160 57.69 -8.49 5.69
CA THR A 160 58.88 -7.97 5.02
C THR A 160 58.80 -8.07 3.49
N SER A 161 57.82 -8.81 2.95
CA SER A 161 57.57 -8.87 1.52
C SER A 161 57.29 -7.48 0.92
N ARG A 162 57.90 -7.17 -0.24
CA ARG A 162 57.70 -5.88 -0.95
C ARG A 162 56.23 -5.58 -1.26
N ALA A 163 55.38 -6.60 -1.41
CA ALA A 163 53.96 -6.46 -1.70
C ALA A 163 53.15 -5.93 -0.49
N PHE A 164 53.55 -6.25 0.73
CA PHE A 164 52.89 -5.80 1.95
C PHE A 164 53.23 -4.35 2.30
N VAL A 165 54.51 -3.98 2.17
CA VAL A 165 55.02 -2.62 2.45
C VAL A 165 54.41 -1.56 1.51
N SER A 166 54.04 -1.96 0.30
CA SER A 166 53.56 -1.05 -0.76
C SER A 166 52.07 -0.73 -0.70
N ALA A 167 51.26 -1.47 0.07
CA ALA A 167 49.79 -1.40 0.03
C ALA A 167 49.17 -1.19 1.43
N PRO A 168 48.72 0.03 1.78
CA PRO A 168 48.15 0.35 3.08
C PRO A 168 46.92 -0.51 3.48
N SER A 169 46.15 -0.98 2.49
CA SER A 169 44.98 -1.84 2.69
C SER A 169 45.33 -3.21 3.27
N HIS A 170 46.45 -3.81 2.87
CA HIS A 170 46.88 -5.13 3.38
C HIS A 170 47.34 -5.03 4.83
N ARG A 171 47.99 -3.91 5.20
CA ARG A 171 48.37 -3.64 6.59
C ARG A 171 47.14 -3.51 7.48
N GLN A 172 46.13 -2.78 7.02
CA GLN A 172 44.88 -2.64 7.78
C GLN A 172 44.15 -3.98 7.93
N GLU A 173 44.05 -4.78 6.86
CA GLU A 173 43.44 -6.11 6.90
C GLU A 173 44.17 -7.05 7.87
N LEU A 174 45.50 -7.01 7.91
CA LEU A 174 46.29 -7.78 8.87
C LEU A 174 45.98 -7.39 10.32
N LEU A 175 45.96 -6.09 10.62
CA LEU A 175 45.65 -5.60 11.96
C LEU A 175 44.23 -6.00 12.39
N GLU A 176 43.26 -5.93 11.48
CA GLU A 176 41.90 -6.40 11.72
C GLU A 176 41.87 -7.91 12.03
N ARG A 177 42.63 -8.72 11.29
CA ARG A 177 42.75 -10.17 11.53
C ARG A 177 43.41 -10.49 12.88
N ILE A 178 44.49 -9.79 13.25
CA ILE A 178 45.16 -9.97 14.55
C ILE A 178 44.22 -9.57 15.69
N ALA A 179 43.47 -8.47 15.53
CA ALA A 179 42.47 -8.06 16.50
C ALA A 179 41.35 -9.10 16.67
N LEU A 180 40.90 -9.73 15.58
CA LEU A 180 39.94 -10.84 15.63
C LEU A 180 40.55 -12.08 16.30
N LEU A 181 41.80 -12.42 16.02
CA LEU A 181 42.53 -13.52 16.65
C LEU A 181 42.58 -13.32 18.18
N ARG A 182 42.99 -12.13 18.63
CA ARG A 182 43.03 -11.78 20.06
C ARG A 182 41.66 -11.82 20.71
N ARG A 183 40.61 -11.44 19.99
CA ARG A 183 39.24 -11.41 20.50
C ARG A 183 38.66 -12.81 20.69
N PHE A 184 38.90 -13.72 19.75
CA PHE A 184 38.25 -15.03 19.74
C PHE A 184 39.12 -16.17 20.27
N TYR A 185 40.45 -16.01 20.25
CA TYR A 185 41.41 -17.00 20.78
C TYR A 185 42.37 -16.38 21.80
N PRO A 186 41.88 -15.72 22.88
CA PRO A 186 42.73 -14.96 23.80
C PRO A 186 43.83 -15.80 24.48
N ASP A 187 43.63 -17.12 24.60
CA ASP A 187 44.57 -18.05 25.22
C ASP A 187 45.47 -18.76 24.20
N GLY A 188 45.38 -18.44 22.91
CA GLY A 188 46.23 -19.01 21.84
C GLY A 188 45.86 -20.43 21.42
N ASN A 189 44.85 -21.04 22.04
CA ASN A 189 44.38 -22.37 21.69
C ASN A 189 43.50 -22.32 20.43
N ILE A 190 44.14 -22.49 19.26
CA ILE A 190 43.47 -22.51 17.95
C ILE A 190 43.22 -23.98 17.58
N PRO A 191 41.95 -24.45 17.57
CA PRO A 191 41.64 -25.83 17.19
C PRO A 191 41.90 -26.04 15.69
N VAL A 192 42.46 -27.21 15.34
CA VAL A 192 42.61 -27.62 13.93
C VAL A 192 41.27 -28.15 13.43
N THR A 193 40.65 -27.41 12.50
CA THR A 193 39.29 -27.71 12.05
C THR A 193 39.27 -28.41 10.69
N ALA A 194 40.34 -28.34 9.90
CA ALA A 194 40.45 -28.98 8.59
C ALA A 194 40.19 -30.50 8.61
N GLY A 195 40.51 -31.16 9.74
CA GLY A 195 40.32 -32.61 9.93
C GLY A 195 38.97 -33.02 10.54
N LEU A 196 38.05 -32.08 10.78
CA LEU A 196 36.74 -32.40 11.34
C LEU A 196 35.93 -33.28 10.38
N ASP A 197 35.36 -34.36 10.91
CA ASP A 197 34.41 -35.18 10.16
C ASP A 197 33.08 -34.43 10.00
N ALA A 198 32.93 -33.76 8.87
CA ALA A 198 31.72 -32.99 8.58
C ALA A 198 30.49 -33.86 8.30
N SER A 199 30.64 -35.18 8.18
CA SER A 199 29.53 -36.12 8.04
C SER A 199 28.88 -36.51 9.37
N ALA A 200 29.53 -36.22 10.50
CA ALA A 200 29.01 -36.42 11.85
C ALA A 200 28.33 -35.16 12.41
N ASP A 201 27.64 -35.29 13.55
CA ASP A 201 27.09 -34.17 14.31
C ASP A 201 28.23 -33.36 14.94
N LEU A 202 28.42 -32.13 14.44
CA LEU A 202 29.42 -31.20 14.95
C LEU A 202 28.85 -30.34 16.07
N SER A 203 29.63 -30.08 17.10
CA SER A 203 29.21 -29.15 18.16
C SER A 203 29.13 -27.72 17.61
N THR A 204 28.34 -26.87 18.26
CA THR A 204 28.27 -25.44 17.91
C THR A 204 29.65 -24.76 18.01
N ALA A 205 30.49 -25.18 18.94
CA ALA A 205 31.84 -24.66 19.10
C ALA A 205 32.72 -25.02 17.90
N ASP A 206 32.67 -26.27 17.42
CA ASP A 206 33.45 -26.73 16.27
C ASP A 206 33.03 -26.03 14.98
N ILE A 207 31.72 -25.83 14.79
CA ILE A 207 31.15 -25.09 13.65
C ILE A 207 31.65 -23.64 13.63
N ILE A 208 31.62 -22.97 14.79
CA ILE A 208 32.09 -21.58 14.92
C ILE A 208 33.60 -21.51 14.73
N ALA A 209 34.36 -22.43 15.30
CA ALA A 209 35.82 -22.50 15.14
C ALA A 209 36.22 -22.70 13.67
N ALA A 210 35.55 -23.60 12.96
CA ALA A 210 35.79 -23.83 11.53
C ALA A 210 35.54 -22.56 10.71
N PHE A 211 34.48 -21.81 11.04
CA PHE A 211 34.23 -20.53 10.40
C PHE A 211 35.28 -19.47 10.77
N LEU A 212 35.62 -19.32 12.05
CA LEU A 212 36.62 -18.36 12.50
C LEU A 212 37.99 -18.59 11.86
N ASN A 213 38.42 -19.85 11.78
CA ASN A 213 39.68 -20.23 11.16
C ASN A 213 39.71 -19.83 9.68
N VAL A 214 38.62 -20.07 8.94
CA VAL A 214 38.50 -19.64 7.53
C VAL A 214 38.33 -18.12 7.40
N TYR A 215 37.60 -17.48 8.32
CA TYR A 215 37.31 -16.04 8.30
C TYR A 215 38.56 -15.20 8.57
N ILE A 216 39.39 -15.60 9.53
CA ILE A 216 40.67 -14.97 9.87
C ILE A 216 41.74 -15.30 8.81
N GLY A 217 41.60 -16.43 8.11
CA GLY A 217 42.53 -16.89 7.07
C GLY A 217 43.62 -17.86 7.58
N ILE A 218 43.38 -18.48 8.74
CA ILE A 218 44.18 -19.57 9.31
C ILE A 218 44.07 -20.81 8.41
N GLU A 219 42.85 -21.16 8.02
CA GLU A 219 42.56 -22.27 7.12
C GLU A 219 42.07 -21.74 5.77
N ARG A 220 42.48 -22.41 4.68
CA ARG A 220 42.12 -22.00 3.30
C ARG A 220 40.65 -22.23 2.97
N SER A 221 40.04 -23.25 3.57
CA SER A 221 38.68 -23.69 3.26
C SER A 221 38.04 -24.40 4.44
N PHE A 222 36.72 -24.41 4.47
CA PHE A 222 35.96 -25.26 5.39
C PHE A 222 36.31 -26.75 5.20
N PRO A 223 36.01 -27.58 6.20
CA PRO A 223 36.09 -29.04 6.08
C PRO A 223 35.35 -29.54 4.83
N VAL A 224 35.85 -30.64 4.25
CA VAL A 224 35.22 -31.24 3.09
C VAL A 224 33.78 -31.61 3.43
N ASN A 225 32.84 -31.30 2.53
CA ASN A 225 31.41 -31.57 2.73
C ASN A 225 30.77 -30.90 3.96
N PHE A 226 31.31 -29.76 4.42
CA PHE A 226 30.84 -29.04 5.61
C PHE A 226 29.33 -28.77 5.69
N LEU A 227 28.65 -28.56 4.55
CA LEU A 227 27.21 -28.28 4.50
C LEU A 227 26.36 -29.48 4.06
N GLN A 228 26.95 -30.67 3.91
CA GLN A 228 26.22 -31.85 3.44
C GLN A 228 25.32 -32.43 4.54
N HIS A 229 25.84 -32.59 5.76
CA HIS A 229 25.06 -32.98 6.93
C HIS A 229 24.61 -31.73 7.69
N GLU A 230 23.32 -31.63 8.03
CA GLU A 230 22.75 -30.49 8.78
C GLU A 230 23.12 -29.10 8.24
N GLY A 231 23.27 -28.96 6.91
CA GLY A 231 23.73 -27.73 6.28
C GLY A 231 22.93 -26.49 6.65
N GLU A 232 21.59 -26.60 6.77
CA GLU A 232 20.73 -25.51 7.19
C GLU A 232 20.99 -25.07 8.64
N ALA A 233 21.15 -26.02 9.57
CA ALA A 233 21.42 -25.73 10.98
C ALA A 233 22.81 -25.10 11.15
N ARG A 234 23.83 -25.65 10.47
CA ARG A 234 25.20 -25.10 10.45
C ARG A 234 25.22 -23.69 9.86
N ALA A 235 24.59 -23.49 8.71
CA ALA A 235 24.50 -22.17 8.08
C ALA A 235 23.79 -21.14 8.97
N ARG A 236 22.72 -21.54 9.69
CA ARG A 236 22.04 -20.69 10.67
C ARG A 236 22.99 -20.24 11.78
N ILE A 237 23.79 -21.16 12.34
CA ILE A 237 24.78 -20.84 13.37
C ILE A 237 25.82 -19.85 12.83
N LEU A 238 26.37 -20.12 11.64
CA LEU A 238 27.39 -19.27 11.02
C LEU A 238 26.89 -17.86 10.75
N ILE A 239 25.71 -17.74 10.15
CA ILE A 239 25.11 -16.44 9.84
C ILE A 239 24.81 -15.67 11.12
N ARG A 240 24.20 -16.30 12.13
CA ARG A 240 23.93 -15.63 13.42
C ARG A 240 25.20 -15.13 14.08
N PHE A 241 26.23 -15.97 14.11
CA PHE A 241 27.52 -15.60 14.70
C PHE A 241 28.17 -14.42 13.95
N LEU A 242 28.17 -14.44 12.61
CA LEU A 242 28.66 -13.32 11.80
C LEU A 242 27.89 -12.02 12.10
N VAL A 243 26.56 -12.08 12.08
CA VAL A 243 25.69 -10.90 12.24
C VAL A 243 25.77 -10.33 13.66
N GLU A 244 25.66 -11.18 14.68
CA GLU A 244 25.55 -10.74 16.09
C GLU A 244 26.89 -10.49 16.76
N LYS A 245 27.92 -11.32 16.48
CA LYS A 245 29.20 -11.26 17.19
C LYS A 245 30.25 -10.47 16.43
N ILE A 246 30.36 -10.68 15.13
CA ILE A 246 31.38 -10.01 14.31
C ILE A 246 30.89 -8.63 13.89
N LEU A 247 29.78 -8.56 13.15
CA LEU A 247 29.28 -7.31 12.56
C LEU A 247 28.48 -6.45 13.55
N GLN A 248 27.79 -7.07 14.51
CA GLN A 248 26.90 -6.39 15.45
C GLN A 248 25.84 -5.54 14.74
N THR A 249 25.26 -6.09 13.66
CA THR A 249 24.24 -5.43 12.83
C THR A 249 22.93 -6.20 12.84
N THR A 250 21.90 -5.65 12.18
CA THR A 250 20.61 -6.33 11.99
C THR A 250 20.59 -7.08 10.65
N PRO A 251 19.88 -8.22 10.54
CA PRO A 251 19.76 -8.95 9.28
C PRO A 251 19.06 -8.12 8.19
N GLU A 252 18.14 -7.22 8.58
CA GLU A 252 17.49 -6.29 7.66
C GLU A 252 18.46 -5.31 7.01
N ALA A 253 19.40 -4.75 7.79
CA ALA A 253 20.40 -3.80 7.26
C ALA A 253 21.31 -4.46 6.20
N ILE A 254 21.65 -5.73 6.39
CA ILE A 254 22.42 -6.52 5.42
C ILE A 254 21.61 -6.70 4.12
N LEU A 255 20.32 -7.01 4.25
CA LEU A 255 19.44 -7.22 3.11
C LEU A 255 19.19 -5.92 2.32
N ASP A 256 19.07 -4.78 3.01
CA ASP A 256 18.89 -3.45 2.42
C ASP A 256 20.17 -2.93 1.75
N GLY A 257 21.34 -3.30 2.27
CA GLY A 257 22.64 -2.92 1.70
C GLY A 257 22.88 -3.47 0.30
N LYS A 258 22.19 -4.56 -0.09
CA LYS A 258 22.24 -5.18 -1.43
C LYS A 258 23.65 -5.44 -1.97
N GLU A 259 24.61 -5.71 -1.09
CA GLU A 259 25.96 -6.02 -1.50
C GLU A 259 26.02 -7.45 -2.04
N GLU A 260 26.22 -7.61 -3.35
CA GLU A 260 26.31 -8.92 -4.01
C GLU A 260 27.50 -9.76 -3.52
N THR A 261 28.57 -9.08 -3.08
CA THR A 261 29.81 -9.67 -2.59
C THR A 261 29.81 -9.92 -1.08
N PHE A 262 28.74 -9.61 -0.34
CA PHE A 262 28.69 -9.69 1.13
C PHE A 262 29.18 -11.05 1.65
N PHE A 263 28.58 -12.14 1.18
CA PHE A 263 28.97 -13.49 1.63
C PHE A 263 30.37 -13.90 1.14
N ILE A 264 30.86 -13.34 0.04
CA ILE A 264 32.22 -13.62 -0.46
C ILE A 264 33.25 -12.94 0.44
N ARG A 265 33.03 -11.65 0.74
CA ARG A 265 33.87 -10.85 1.64
C ARG A 265 33.94 -11.48 3.03
N HIS A 266 32.82 -12.01 3.52
CA HIS A 266 32.75 -12.69 4.81
C HIS A 266 33.03 -14.20 4.74
N LYS A 267 33.67 -14.70 3.68
CA LYS A 267 34.10 -16.10 3.51
C LYS A 267 32.98 -17.15 3.63
N LEU A 268 31.73 -16.77 3.47
CA LEU A 268 30.54 -17.62 3.50
C LEU A 268 29.97 -17.92 2.09
N GLN A 269 30.81 -17.89 1.05
CA GLN A 269 30.37 -18.15 -0.33
C GLN A 269 29.71 -19.53 -0.50
N ASN A 270 30.19 -20.55 0.21
CA ASN A 270 29.59 -21.88 0.17
C ASN A 270 28.18 -21.89 0.77
N VAL A 271 27.94 -21.15 1.85
CA VAL A 271 26.59 -20.96 2.42
C VAL A 271 25.71 -20.19 1.45
N TYR A 272 26.24 -19.13 0.81
CA TYR A 272 25.49 -18.37 -0.18
C TYR A 272 25.06 -19.22 -1.38
N ARG A 273 25.98 -20.07 -1.88
CA ARG A 273 25.69 -21.05 -2.94
C ARG A 273 24.66 -22.09 -2.50
N PHE A 274 24.74 -22.58 -1.26
CA PHE A 274 23.76 -23.52 -0.70
C PHE A 274 22.32 -22.96 -0.75
N PHE A 275 22.18 -21.65 -0.54
CA PHE A 275 20.90 -20.95 -0.67
C PHE A 275 20.63 -20.35 -2.07
N ASN A 276 21.27 -20.90 -3.11
CA ASN A 276 21.12 -20.49 -4.52
C ASN A 276 21.37 -18.99 -4.73
N TYR A 277 22.42 -18.46 -4.12
CA TYR A 277 22.81 -17.05 -4.22
C TYR A 277 21.67 -16.09 -3.83
N SER A 278 20.87 -16.45 -2.81
CA SER A 278 19.82 -15.60 -2.27
C SER A 278 20.13 -15.17 -0.83
N THR A 279 20.44 -13.88 -0.67
CA THR A 279 20.70 -13.27 0.65
C THR A 279 19.50 -13.42 1.57
N ASN A 280 18.28 -13.22 1.06
CA ASN A 280 17.06 -13.44 1.82
C ASN A 280 16.95 -14.88 2.32
N ARG A 281 17.17 -15.89 1.47
CA ARG A 281 17.01 -17.30 1.89
C ARG A 281 18.01 -17.67 2.98
N ALA A 282 19.26 -17.23 2.84
CA ALA A 282 20.30 -17.43 3.84
C ALA A 282 19.93 -16.74 5.18
N LEU A 283 19.56 -15.46 5.13
CA LEU A 283 19.18 -14.71 6.33
C LEU A 283 17.87 -15.20 6.95
N ARG A 284 16.87 -15.59 6.17
CA ARG A 284 15.61 -16.18 6.65
C ARG A 284 15.82 -17.51 7.37
N ASN A 285 16.74 -18.35 6.87
CA ASN A 285 17.10 -19.56 7.60
C ASN A 285 17.68 -19.25 8.99
N ALA A 286 18.40 -18.13 9.12
CA ALA A 286 18.93 -17.66 10.40
C ALA A 286 17.89 -16.93 11.26
N TYR A 287 17.02 -16.13 10.66
CA TYR A 287 16.07 -15.22 11.30
C TYR A 287 14.68 -15.34 10.66
N PRO A 288 13.97 -16.47 10.84
CA PRO A 288 12.70 -16.73 10.17
C PRO A 288 11.57 -15.77 10.62
N GLU A 289 11.65 -15.25 11.84
CA GLU A 289 10.65 -14.32 12.40
C GLU A 289 10.86 -12.87 11.93
N GLU A 290 12.10 -12.49 11.60
CA GLU A 290 12.45 -11.12 11.20
C GLU A 290 12.46 -10.94 9.68
N ILE A 291 12.88 -11.96 8.93
CA ILE A 291 13.10 -11.88 7.49
C ILE A 291 12.01 -12.64 6.73
N PRO A 292 11.05 -11.93 6.11
CA PRO A 292 9.98 -12.58 5.38
C PRO A 292 10.48 -13.18 4.06
N PRO A 293 9.82 -14.24 3.55
CA PRO A 293 10.23 -14.95 2.32
C PRO A 293 10.16 -14.12 1.04
N TRP A 294 9.40 -13.03 1.03
CA TRP A 294 9.17 -12.18 -0.14
C TRP A 294 10.12 -10.98 -0.21
N LEU A 295 10.90 -10.72 0.84
CA LEU A 295 11.73 -9.52 0.91
C LEU A 295 13.00 -9.69 0.07
N HIS A 296 13.17 -8.88 -0.98
CA HIS A 296 14.34 -8.95 -1.87
C HIS A 296 14.61 -10.34 -2.49
N SER A 297 13.58 -11.18 -2.62
CA SER A 297 13.72 -12.54 -3.15
C SER A 297 12.49 -12.97 -3.94
N ARG A 298 12.70 -13.92 -4.86
CA ARG A 298 11.59 -14.62 -5.53
C ARG A 298 11.12 -15.74 -4.61
N SER A 299 9.88 -15.63 -4.13
CA SER A 299 9.17 -16.69 -3.43
C SER A 299 9.03 -17.93 -4.33
N SER A 300 8.82 -19.12 -3.75
CA SER A 300 8.66 -20.35 -4.52
C SER A 300 7.47 -20.26 -5.48
N ALA A 301 7.52 -21.06 -6.55
CA ALA A 301 6.34 -21.30 -7.37
C ALA A 301 5.19 -21.75 -6.44
N HIS A 302 3.99 -21.20 -6.65
CA HIS A 302 2.79 -21.46 -5.84
C HIS A 302 2.74 -20.86 -4.42
N TYR A 303 3.80 -20.21 -3.92
CA TYR A 303 3.79 -19.61 -2.56
C TYR A 303 2.60 -18.66 -2.34
N TRP A 304 2.28 -17.87 -3.35
CA TRP A 304 1.22 -16.86 -3.30
C TRP A 304 -0.17 -17.39 -3.63
N GLU A 305 -0.32 -18.66 -4.00
CA GLU A 305 -1.64 -19.27 -4.25
C GLU A 305 -2.40 -19.43 -2.94
N ASP A 306 -1.68 -19.70 -1.84
CA ASP A 306 -2.23 -19.71 -0.50
C ASP A 306 -2.63 -18.29 -0.06
N ALA A 307 -3.90 -18.13 0.29
CA ALA A 307 -4.44 -16.89 0.82
C ALA A 307 -3.80 -16.48 2.13
N ALA A 308 -3.43 -17.43 3.00
CA ALA A 308 -2.81 -17.15 4.28
C ALA A 308 -1.50 -16.37 4.11
N ASN A 309 -0.65 -16.81 3.17
CA ASN A 309 0.62 -16.16 2.85
C ASN A 309 0.41 -14.73 2.32
N ARG A 310 -0.61 -14.52 1.47
CA ARG A 310 -0.93 -13.17 0.97
C ARG A 310 -1.41 -12.26 2.09
N ILE A 311 -2.28 -12.76 2.96
CA ILE A 311 -2.82 -12.02 4.12
C ILE A 311 -1.68 -11.63 5.06
N GLU A 312 -0.77 -12.57 5.38
CA GLU A 312 0.40 -12.31 6.22
C GLU A 312 1.28 -11.21 5.62
N ALA A 313 1.56 -11.27 4.32
CA ALA A 313 2.35 -10.25 3.64
C ALA A 313 1.72 -8.85 3.66
N VAL A 314 0.39 -8.77 3.49
CA VAL A 314 -0.35 -7.50 3.59
C VAL A 314 -0.31 -6.97 5.02
N ARG A 315 -0.56 -7.82 6.03
CA ARG A 315 -0.52 -7.43 7.44
C ARG A 315 0.87 -6.97 7.86
N TRP A 316 1.90 -7.71 7.50
CA TRP A 316 3.29 -7.32 7.73
C TRP A 316 3.60 -5.95 7.11
N LEU A 317 3.13 -5.69 5.89
CA LEU A 317 3.35 -4.39 5.25
C LEU A 317 2.64 -3.27 6.04
N MET A 318 1.39 -3.46 6.43
CA MET A 318 0.61 -2.41 7.09
C MET A 318 1.04 -2.19 8.55
N GLU A 319 1.15 -3.26 9.33
CA GLU A 319 1.33 -3.21 10.79
C GLU A 319 2.81 -3.13 11.18
N VAL A 320 3.69 -3.90 10.51
CA VAL A 320 5.11 -3.94 10.87
C VAL A 320 5.89 -2.84 10.15
N ARG A 321 5.75 -2.73 8.83
CA ARG A 321 6.53 -1.77 8.03
C ARG A 321 5.98 -0.35 8.09
N LEU A 322 4.68 -0.17 7.87
CA LEU A 322 4.07 1.16 7.87
C LEU A 322 3.57 1.60 9.25
N LYS A 323 3.50 0.68 10.22
CA LYS A 323 3.03 0.93 11.59
C LYS A 323 1.64 1.59 11.62
N LEU A 324 0.77 1.16 10.70
CA LEU A 324 -0.59 1.65 10.57
C LEU A 324 -1.55 0.74 11.31
N SER A 325 -2.48 1.35 12.03
CA SER A 325 -3.61 0.63 12.61
C SER A 325 -4.70 0.43 11.55
N PRO A 326 -5.38 -0.74 11.52
CA PRO A 326 -6.50 -0.98 10.60
C PRO A 326 -7.56 0.12 10.63
N ASP A 327 -7.80 0.68 11.82
CA ASP A 327 -8.75 1.77 12.07
C ASP A 327 -8.37 3.11 11.44
N SER A 328 -7.15 3.28 10.94
CA SER A 328 -6.68 4.54 10.35
C SER A 328 -6.46 4.47 8.83
N PHE A 329 -6.66 3.31 8.19
CA PHE A 329 -6.34 3.12 6.77
C PHE A 329 -6.95 4.16 5.85
N TYR A 330 -8.23 4.53 6.03
CA TYR A 330 -8.93 5.55 5.23
C TYR A 330 -8.25 6.94 5.25
N ARG A 331 -7.38 7.22 6.22
CA ARG A 331 -6.64 8.48 6.33
C ARG A 331 -5.33 8.46 5.54
N HIS A 332 -4.82 7.27 5.24
CA HIS A 332 -3.53 7.08 4.58
C HIS A 332 -3.73 6.80 3.09
N ASN A 333 -2.90 7.43 2.27
CA ASN A 333 -2.92 7.20 0.83
C ASN A 333 -2.04 5.99 0.48
N ILE A 334 -2.54 4.78 0.73
CA ILE A 334 -1.85 3.53 0.41
C ILE A 334 -1.94 3.30 -1.10
N SER A 335 -0.80 3.36 -1.78
CA SER A 335 -0.73 3.20 -3.23
C SER A 335 -0.04 1.90 -3.62
N LYS A 336 -0.20 1.49 -4.88
CA LYS A 336 0.52 0.35 -5.47
C LYS A 336 2.04 0.45 -5.32
N SER A 337 2.62 1.66 -5.33
CA SER A 337 4.07 1.83 -5.21
C SER A 337 4.59 1.45 -3.83
N VAL A 338 3.76 1.49 -2.79
CA VAL A 338 4.12 1.03 -1.44
C VAL A 338 4.39 -0.48 -1.47
N PHE A 339 3.49 -1.28 -2.03
CA PHE A 339 3.70 -2.72 -2.22
C PHE A 339 4.98 -3.00 -3.02
N SER A 340 5.19 -2.24 -4.10
CA SER A 340 6.37 -2.44 -4.95
C SER A 340 7.69 -2.14 -4.24
N ARG A 341 7.74 -1.11 -3.40
CA ARG A 341 8.95 -0.75 -2.65
C ARG A 341 9.37 -1.83 -1.65
N HIS A 342 8.40 -2.61 -1.15
CA HIS A 342 8.62 -3.65 -0.15
C HIS A 342 8.62 -5.07 -0.74
N GLY A 343 8.91 -5.23 -2.04
CA GLY A 343 9.08 -6.55 -2.67
C GLY A 343 7.78 -7.30 -2.98
N LEU A 344 6.62 -6.70 -2.76
CA LEU A 344 5.30 -7.33 -2.97
C LEU A 344 4.71 -7.06 -4.36
N SER A 345 5.50 -6.55 -5.31
CA SER A 345 5.03 -6.21 -6.67
C SER A 345 4.36 -7.37 -7.38
N TYR A 346 5.00 -8.55 -7.36
CA TYR A 346 4.54 -9.73 -8.09
C TYR A 346 3.18 -10.20 -7.56
N MET A 347 3.11 -10.45 -6.26
CA MET A 347 1.88 -10.84 -5.57
C MET A 347 0.76 -9.81 -5.82
N PHE A 348 1.06 -8.52 -5.66
CA PHE A 348 0.08 -7.47 -5.85
C PHE A 348 -0.47 -7.45 -7.28
N ASN A 349 0.39 -7.55 -8.30
CA ASN A 349 -0.01 -7.51 -9.70
C ASN A 349 -0.81 -8.74 -10.11
N GLN A 350 -0.40 -9.93 -9.66
CA GLN A 350 -0.99 -11.19 -10.07
C GLN A 350 -2.38 -11.42 -9.45
N TYR A 351 -2.54 -11.14 -8.15
CA TYR A 351 -3.74 -11.54 -7.40
C TYR A 351 -4.74 -10.41 -7.18
N TYR A 352 -4.29 -9.15 -7.11
CA TYR A 352 -5.14 -8.05 -6.68
C TYR A 352 -5.35 -6.99 -7.74
N ASN A 353 -4.23 -6.47 -8.27
CA ASN A 353 -4.15 -5.27 -9.10
C ASN A 353 -4.94 -4.06 -8.52
N SER A 354 -5.24 -4.08 -7.22
CA SER A 354 -6.06 -3.10 -6.50
C SER A 354 -5.74 -3.15 -5.01
N VAL A 355 -5.39 -1.99 -4.44
CA VAL A 355 -5.06 -1.87 -3.01
C VAL A 355 -6.25 -2.24 -2.14
N SER A 356 -7.45 -1.77 -2.49
CA SER A 356 -8.66 -2.06 -1.72
C SER A 356 -8.97 -3.56 -1.69
N ARG A 357 -8.68 -4.31 -2.77
CA ARG A 357 -8.87 -5.78 -2.79
C ARG A 357 -7.86 -6.49 -1.90
N ALA A 358 -6.59 -6.09 -1.95
CA ALA A 358 -5.55 -6.66 -1.10
C ALA A 358 -5.87 -6.44 0.38
N LEU A 359 -6.29 -5.23 0.74
CA LEU A 359 -6.68 -4.91 2.11
C LEU A 359 -7.97 -5.62 2.55
N ALA A 360 -8.95 -5.78 1.65
CA ALA A 360 -10.21 -6.45 1.97
C ALA A 360 -10.01 -7.94 2.27
N GLU A 361 -9.06 -8.61 1.60
CA GLU A 361 -8.73 -10.00 1.93
C GLU A 361 -8.01 -10.10 3.30
N ALA A 362 -7.14 -9.15 3.63
CA ALA A 362 -6.41 -9.16 4.90
C ALA A 362 -7.24 -8.72 6.12
N TYR A 363 -8.23 -7.85 5.90
CA TYR A 363 -9.08 -7.22 6.93
C TYR A 363 -10.56 -7.29 6.53
N PRO A 364 -11.17 -8.48 6.51
CA PRO A 364 -12.56 -8.67 6.09
C PRO A 364 -13.59 -7.98 6.99
N GLN A 365 -13.21 -7.61 8.21
CA GLN A 365 -14.05 -6.89 9.17
C GLN A 365 -14.24 -5.41 8.85
N LEU A 366 -13.41 -4.83 7.97
CA LEU A 366 -13.47 -3.42 7.62
C LEU A 366 -14.35 -3.21 6.39
N GLU A 367 -15.15 -2.15 6.40
CA GLU A 367 -15.98 -1.82 5.25
C GLU A 367 -15.12 -1.27 4.09
N PRO A 368 -15.53 -1.44 2.82
CA PRO A 368 -14.70 -1.04 1.67
C PRO A 368 -14.32 0.44 1.61
N TRP A 369 -15.11 1.33 2.21
CA TRP A 369 -14.78 2.77 2.32
C TRP A 369 -13.79 3.08 3.45
N GLU A 370 -13.55 2.15 4.38
CA GLU A 370 -12.51 2.25 5.42
C GLU A 370 -11.13 1.89 4.87
N LEU A 371 -11.11 1.07 3.82
CA LEU A 371 -9.88 0.59 3.17
C LEU A 371 -9.34 1.56 2.11
N GLY A 372 -10.13 2.57 1.72
CA GLY A 372 -9.71 3.61 0.79
C GLY A 372 -10.83 4.12 -0.12
N LYS A 373 -10.44 4.58 -1.31
CA LYS A 373 -11.38 5.15 -2.29
C LYS A 373 -12.14 4.02 -2.99
N VAL A 374 -13.46 4.12 -2.98
CA VAL A 374 -14.34 3.22 -3.73
C VAL A 374 -14.87 3.88 -5.01
N PRO A 375 -15.14 3.10 -6.09
CA PRO A 375 -15.75 3.61 -7.31
C PRO A 375 -17.11 4.29 -7.07
N TYR A 376 -17.54 5.16 -7.98
CA TYR A 376 -18.82 5.85 -7.84
C TYR A 376 -20.01 4.87 -7.82
N ASP A 377 -19.99 3.86 -8.68
CA ASP A 377 -21.06 2.87 -8.82
C ASP A 377 -21.22 1.96 -7.60
N TYR A 378 -20.23 1.97 -6.69
CA TYR A 378 -20.33 1.25 -5.42
C TYR A 378 -21.39 1.86 -4.49
N TRP A 379 -21.69 3.15 -4.64
CA TRP A 379 -22.53 3.93 -3.73
C TRP A 379 -24.03 3.81 -4.05
N THR A 380 -24.66 2.75 -3.55
CA THR A 380 -26.14 2.68 -3.43
C THR A 380 -26.65 3.56 -2.28
N ASP A 381 -27.95 3.80 -2.20
CA ASP A 381 -28.54 4.64 -1.15
C ASP A 381 -28.33 4.03 0.24
N GLU A 382 -28.41 2.70 0.36
CA GLU A 382 -28.19 1.96 1.60
C GLU A 382 -26.73 2.09 2.08
N ARG A 383 -25.77 1.80 1.19
CA ARG A 383 -24.33 1.90 1.50
C ARG A 383 -23.90 3.32 1.84
N THR A 384 -24.50 4.30 1.15
CA THR A 384 -24.26 5.71 1.44
C THR A 384 -24.74 6.06 2.85
N ALA A 385 -25.94 5.62 3.23
CA ALA A 385 -26.47 5.83 4.57
C ALA A 385 -25.59 5.15 5.64
N GLN A 386 -25.13 3.92 5.38
CA GLN A 386 -24.22 3.19 6.28
C GLN A 386 -22.88 3.93 6.48
N ALA A 387 -22.23 4.37 5.42
CA ALA A 387 -20.97 5.12 5.51
C ALA A 387 -21.10 6.41 6.32
N ILE A 388 -22.22 7.14 6.18
CA ILE A 388 -22.47 8.37 6.95
C ILE A 388 -22.74 8.03 8.42
N ARG A 389 -23.51 6.98 8.71
CA ARG A 389 -23.74 6.52 10.10
C ARG A 389 -22.43 6.09 10.76
N TRP A 390 -21.59 5.35 10.05
CA TRP A 390 -20.26 4.95 10.49
C TRP A 390 -19.38 6.16 10.81
N MET A 391 -19.35 7.17 9.93
CA MET A 391 -18.59 8.40 10.16
C MET A 391 -19.02 9.12 11.45
N VAL A 392 -20.33 9.25 11.66
CA VAL A 392 -20.90 9.88 12.87
C VAL A 392 -20.57 9.06 14.12
N ALA A 393 -20.66 7.74 14.05
CA ALA A 393 -20.29 6.84 15.14
C ALA A 393 -18.80 6.92 15.49
N LYS A 394 -17.89 6.92 14.49
CA LYS A 394 -16.44 7.08 14.72
C LYS A 394 -16.07 8.45 15.31
N LYS A 395 -16.84 9.52 15.05
CA LYS A 395 -16.68 10.82 15.74
C LYS A 395 -17.29 10.84 17.14
N GLY A 396 -18.08 9.83 17.52
CA GLY A 396 -18.74 9.77 18.83
C GLY A 396 -19.87 10.79 18.99
N TRP A 397 -20.47 11.24 17.90
CA TRP A 397 -21.56 12.23 17.96
C TRP A 397 -22.92 11.56 18.14
N ALA A 398 -23.70 12.08 19.09
CA ALA A 398 -25.12 11.75 19.17
C ALA A 398 -25.85 12.32 17.96
N VAL A 399 -26.80 11.56 17.42
CA VAL A 399 -27.57 11.95 16.22
C VAL A 399 -28.27 13.30 16.42
N GLU A 400 -28.85 13.53 17.59
CA GLU A 400 -29.55 14.79 17.91
C GLU A 400 -28.62 16.01 17.99
N SER A 401 -27.33 15.81 18.23
CA SER A 401 -26.34 16.89 18.31
C SER A 401 -25.84 17.37 16.94
N LEU A 402 -26.17 16.66 15.85
CA LEU A 402 -25.67 16.98 14.50
C LEU A 402 -25.94 18.43 14.06
N PRO A 403 -27.13 19.03 14.30
CA PRO A 403 -27.38 20.44 14.00
C PRO A 403 -26.41 21.40 14.73
N GLU A 404 -26.08 21.11 15.98
CA GLU A 404 -25.12 21.91 16.77
C GLU A 404 -23.71 21.79 16.21
N LYS A 405 -23.31 20.57 15.81
CA LYS A 405 -22.01 20.30 15.19
C LYS A 405 -21.83 21.01 13.85
N VAL A 406 -22.89 21.15 13.06
CA VAL A 406 -22.85 21.99 11.85
C VAL A 406 -22.71 23.48 12.20
N ARG A 407 -23.45 23.98 13.20
CA ARG A 407 -23.35 25.39 13.64
C ARG A 407 -21.96 25.74 14.19
N ALA A 408 -21.37 24.82 14.96
CA ALA A 408 -20.01 24.92 15.47
C ALA A 408 -18.92 24.74 14.39
N ARG A 409 -19.32 24.43 13.14
CA ARG A 409 -18.42 24.13 12.00
C ARG A 409 -17.55 22.88 12.20
N GLU A 410 -17.91 21.99 13.11
CA GLU A 410 -17.23 20.70 13.33
C GLU A 410 -17.63 19.66 12.27
N LEU A 411 -18.90 19.67 11.84
CA LEU A 411 -19.39 18.89 10.70
C LEU A 411 -19.39 19.77 9.45
N ASN A 412 -18.36 19.59 8.62
CA ASN A 412 -18.15 20.35 7.39
C ASN A 412 -17.55 19.44 6.28
N ARG A 413 -17.24 20.01 5.11
CA ARG A 413 -16.63 19.24 3.99
C ARG A 413 -15.34 18.54 4.39
N LYS A 414 -14.48 19.16 5.21
CA LYS A 414 -13.22 18.56 5.68
C LYS A 414 -13.48 17.31 6.50
N THR A 415 -14.55 17.28 7.31
CA THR A 415 -14.95 16.09 8.05
C THR A 415 -15.16 14.89 7.12
N PHE A 416 -15.90 15.06 6.02
CA PHE A 416 -16.07 13.98 5.04
C PHE A 416 -14.73 13.58 4.38
N SER A 417 -13.85 14.54 4.11
CA SER A 417 -12.51 14.26 3.56
C SER A 417 -11.61 13.51 4.54
N GLU A 418 -11.65 13.83 5.84
CA GLU A 418 -10.90 13.13 6.89
C GLU A 418 -11.23 11.64 6.92
N PHE A 419 -12.47 11.27 6.59
CA PHE A 419 -12.95 9.89 6.53
C PHE A 419 -12.91 9.25 5.15
N GLY A 420 -12.24 9.87 4.17
CA GLY A 420 -12.17 9.32 2.80
C GLY A 420 -13.49 9.41 2.01
N LEU A 421 -14.53 10.07 2.56
CA LEU A 421 -15.86 10.21 1.96
C LEU A 421 -16.03 11.50 1.13
N ALA A 422 -14.94 12.17 0.75
CA ALA A 422 -14.99 13.41 -0.02
C ALA A 422 -15.69 13.23 -1.39
N THR A 423 -15.35 12.17 -2.12
CA THR A 423 -15.91 11.90 -3.45
C THR A 423 -17.40 11.60 -3.38
N LEU A 424 -17.84 10.85 -2.37
CA LEU A 424 -19.24 10.59 -2.05
C LEU A 424 -19.98 11.91 -1.78
N PHE A 425 -19.45 12.75 -0.90
CA PHE A 425 -20.05 14.03 -0.52
C PHE A 425 -20.19 14.99 -1.71
N GLU A 426 -19.19 15.03 -2.59
CA GLU A 426 -19.18 15.94 -3.74
C GLU A 426 -20.07 15.47 -4.88
N LYS A 427 -19.93 14.20 -5.29
CA LYS A 427 -20.66 13.69 -6.47
C LYS A 427 -22.12 13.38 -6.16
N LYS A 428 -22.40 12.67 -5.06
CA LYS A 428 -23.76 12.21 -4.74
C LYS A 428 -24.61 13.30 -4.07
N PHE A 429 -23.99 14.11 -3.21
CA PHE A 429 -24.71 15.12 -2.42
C PHE A 429 -24.51 16.56 -2.89
N SER A 430 -23.75 16.80 -3.95
CA SER A 430 -23.48 18.15 -4.48
C SER A 430 -22.99 19.11 -3.40
N LYS A 431 -22.15 18.62 -2.47
CA LYS A 431 -21.61 19.38 -1.32
C LYS A 431 -22.67 19.87 -0.33
N ASN A 432 -23.84 19.22 -0.27
CA ASN A 432 -24.93 19.58 0.63
C ASN A 432 -24.98 18.64 1.85
N ILE A 433 -24.70 19.18 3.04
CA ILE A 433 -24.68 18.43 4.31
C ILE A 433 -26.07 17.88 4.65
N TYR A 434 -27.13 18.67 4.45
CA TYR A 434 -28.49 18.21 4.71
C TYR A 434 -28.82 16.98 3.88
N ARG A 435 -28.49 16.95 2.58
CA ARG A 435 -28.76 15.78 1.73
C ARG A 435 -28.02 14.53 2.22
N ALA A 436 -26.77 14.68 2.67
CA ALA A 436 -25.99 13.58 3.22
C ALA A 436 -26.65 13.02 4.50
N ILE A 437 -26.95 13.88 5.48
CA ILE A 437 -27.55 13.44 6.75
C ILE A 437 -28.98 12.92 6.55
N SER A 438 -29.77 13.55 5.67
CA SER A 438 -31.13 13.12 5.32
C SER A 438 -31.14 11.74 4.65
N ALA A 439 -30.10 11.39 3.87
CA ALA A 439 -29.96 10.03 3.35
C ALA A 439 -29.71 8.99 4.46
N ALA A 440 -28.94 9.35 5.50
CA ALA A 440 -28.66 8.46 6.62
C ALA A 440 -29.85 8.30 7.58
N TRP A 441 -30.60 9.39 7.83
CA TRP A 441 -31.79 9.44 8.67
C TRP A 441 -32.92 10.24 7.99
N PRO A 442 -33.68 9.61 7.08
CA PRO A 442 -34.76 10.27 6.36
C PRO A 442 -35.82 10.84 7.30
N GLY A 443 -36.24 12.08 7.06
CA GLY A 443 -37.32 12.75 7.81
C GLY A 443 -36.97 13.19 9.24
N ARG A 444 -35.76 12.88 9.76
CA ARG A 444 -35.37 13.21 11.14
C ARG A 444 -34.98 14.68 11.34
N PHE A 445 -34.45 15.33 10.31
CA PHE A 445 -33.99 16.71 10.35
C PHE A 445 -34.63 17.54 9.25
N GLN A 446 -34.84 18.82 9.50
CA GLN A 446 -35.28 19.77 8.49
C GLN A 446 -34.09 20.45 7.77
N PRO A 447 -34.26 20.91 6.51
CA PRO A 447 -33.19 21.52 5.71
C PRO A 447 -32.46 22.68 6.40
N TRP A 448 -33.18 23.47 7.20
CA TRP A 448 -32.65 24.64 7.91
C TRP A 448 -31.92 24.33 9.21
N GLU A 449 -32.06 23.11 9.74
CA GLU A 449 -31.36 22.70 10.96
C GLU A 449 -29.88 22.39 10.69
N LEU A 450 -29.57 21.93 9.47
CA LEU A 450 -28.26 21.44 9.06
C LEU A 450 -27.51 22.39 8.12
N GLY A 451 -27.90 23.67 8.05
CA GLY A 451 -27.12 24.69 7.33
C GLY A 451 -27.94 25.86 6.78
N LYS A 452 -27.29 26.63 5.89
CA LYS A 452 -27.93 27.73 5.16
C LYS A 452 -28.66 27.18 3.94
N VAL A 453 -29.97 27.43 3.89
CA VAL A 453 -30.82 27.09 2.75
C VAL A 453 -30.81 28.25 1.74
N SER A 454 -30.80 27.94 0.43
CA SER A 454 -30.79 28.97 -0.63
C SER A 454 -32.03 29.87 -0.57
N SER A 455 -31.91 31.09 -1.10
CA SER A 455 -33.04 32.04 -1.21
C SER A 455 -34.22 31.44 -1.99
N ASP A 456 -33.92 30.66 -3.02
CA ASP A 456 -34.93 30.10 -3.93
C ASP A 456 -35.84 29.09 -3.22
N TYR A 457 -35.32 28.38 -2.22
CA TYR A 457 -36.11 27.48 -1.39
C TYR A 457 -37.25 28.21 -0.67
N TRP A 458 -37.00 29.46 -0.26
CA TRP A 458 -37.95 30.28 0.47
C TRP A 458 -38.96 31.00 -0.42
N THR A 459 -38.88 30.85 -1.75
CA THR A 459 -39.90 31.41 -2.67
C THR A 459 -41.23 30.66 -2.55
N ARG A 460 -41.18 29.37 -2.18
CA ARG A 460 -42.37 28.52 -2.02
C ARG A 460 -43.02 28.80 -0.66
N GLN A 461 -44.27 29.26 -0.68
CA GLN A 461 -45.02 29.53 0.56
C GLN A 461 -45.17 28.30 1.47
N GLY A 462 -45.27 27.09 0.89
CA GLY A 462 -45.34 25.86 1.69
C GLY A 462 -44.10 25.65 2.58
N ASN A 463 -42.91 26.00 2.08
CA ASN A 463 -41.66 25.87 2.84
C ASN A 463 -41.56 26.92 3.95
N ILE A 464 -42.01 28.14 3.68
CA ILE A 464 -42.11 29.21 4.69
C ILE A 464 -43.05 28.77 5.81
N TYR A 465 -44.20 28.21 5.45
CA TYR A 465 -45.20 27.72 6.39
C TYR A 465 -44.68 26.54 7.23
N GLN A 466 -44.01 25.56 6.63
CA GLN A 466 -43.43 24.45 7.40
C GLN A 466 -42.35 24.94 8.38
N ALA A 467 -41.50 25.89 7.96
CA ALA A 467 -40.49 26.46 8.86
C ALA A 467 -41.10 27.29 9.99
N SER A 468 -42.18 28.03 9.72
CA SER A 468 -42.88 28.81 10.75
C SER A 468 -43.60 27.91 11.75
N MET A 469 -44.24 26.83 11.27
CA MET A 469 -44.84 25.78 12.11
C MET A 469 -43.79 25.09 12.98
N TRP A 470 -42.63 24.73 12.42
CA TRP A 470 -41.54 24.12 13.17
C TRP A 470 -41.05 25.03 14.31
N ILE A 471 -40.92 26.35 14.09
CA ILE A 471 -40.56 27.27 15.18
C ILE A 471 -41.66 27.30 16.25
N ALA A 472 -42.93 27.34 15.85
CA ALA A 472 -44.05 27.33 16.78
C ALA A 472 -44.05 26.07 17.66
N GLU A 473 -43.81 24.89 17.06
CA GLU A 473 -43.66 23.62 17.77
C GLU A 473 -42.49 23.65 18.76
N LYS A 474 -41.33 24.22 18.37
CA LYS A 474 -40.17 24.35 19.27
C LYS A 474 -40.38 25.33 20.43
N GLU A 475 -41.27 26.30 20.26
CA GLU A 475 -41.71 27.18 21.35
C GLU A 475 -42.89 26.58 22.15
N GLY A 476 -43.33 25.35 21.84
CA GLY A 476 -44.37 24.63 22.59
C GLY A 476 -45.81 25.02 22.22
N LEU A 477 -46.02 25.69 21.08
CA LEU A 477 -47.34 26.11 20.64
C LEU A 477 -47.98 25.04 19.75
N GLU A 478 -49.20 24.62 20.12
CA GLU A 478 -50.01 23.77 19.25
C GLU A 478 -50.66 24.58 18.13
N VAL A 479 -51.02 23.92 17.02
CA VAL A 479 -51.56 24.57 15.80
C VAL A 479 -52.73 25.52 16.08
N HIS A 480 -53.62 25.15 17.00
CA HIS A 480 -54.80 25.94 17.36
C HIS A 480 -54.47 27.15 18.25
N GLN A 481 -53.32 27.14 18.92
CA GLN A 481 -52.84 28.20 19.81
C GLN A 481 -52.04 29.28 19.06
N ILE A 482 -51.58 28.98 17.83
CA ILE A 482 -50.76 29.91 17.03
C ILE A 482 -51.53 31.21 16.72
N PRO A 483 -52.77 31.20 16.16
CA PRO A 483 -53.50 32.44 15.90
C PRO A 483 -53.75 33.30 17.15
N PRO A 484 -54.25 32.78 18.29
CA PRO A 484 -54.44 33.60 19.49
C PRO A 484 -53.12 34.07 20.11
N ALA A 485 -52.05 33.26 20.08
CA ALA A 485 -50.74 33.67 20.59
C ALA A 485 -50.11 34.82 19.79
N ILE A 486 -50.33 34.86 18.47
CA ILE A 486 -49.88 35.99 17.63
C ILE A 486 -50.68 37.26 17.94
N ARG A 487 -52.01 37.15 18.12
CA ARG A 487 -52.88 38.30 18.44
C ARG A 487 -52.56 38.91 19.81
N ARG A 488 -52.39 38.06 20.82
CA ARG A 488 -52.03 38.45 22.20
C ARG A 488 -50.60 38.96 22.34
N ARG A 489 -49.79 38.87 21.27
CA ARG A 489 -48.35 39.19 21.25
C ARG A 489 -47.50 38.32 22.18
N ASP A 490 -47.98 37.12 22.50
CA ASP A 490 -47.20 36.11 23.25
C ASP A 490 -46.13 35.49 22.34
N PHE A 491 -46.45 35.28 21.06
CA PHE A 491 -45.50 34.88 20.02
C PHE A 491 -45.08 36.10 19.18
N THR A 492 -43.83 36.55 19.35
CA THR A 492 -43.31 37.76 18.68
C THR A 492 -42.14 37.45 17.75
N GLU A 493 -41.76 38.42 16.90
CA GLU A 493 -40.56 38.29 16.05
C GLU A 493 -39.26 38.00 16.83
N LYS A 494 -39.23 38.25 18.14
CA LYS A 494 -38.10 37.89 19.01
C LYS A 494 -37.92 36.38 19.09
N ALA A 495 -39.00 35.61 19.10
CA ALA A 495 -38.96 34.15 19.11
C ALA A 495 -38.31 33.60 17.83
N LEU A 496 -38.58 34.24 16.68
CA LEU A 496 -37.92 33.89 15.42
C LEU A 496 -36.40 34.06 15.52
N LYS A 497 -35.90 35.14 16.14
CA LYS A 497 -34.46 35.44 16.25
C LYS A 497 -33.65 34.39 17.04
N LYS A 498 -34.30 33.59 17.89
CA LYS A 498 -33.66 32.50 18.64
C LYS A 498 -33.13 31.40 17.71
N TYR A 499 -33.72 31.24 16.54
CA TYR A 499 -33.38 30.21 15.56
C TYR A 499 -32.59 30.81 14.38
N SER A 500 -31.70 30.02 13.78
CA SER A 500 -30.86 30.41 12.65
C SER A 500 -31.65 30.89 11.42
N ILE A 501 -32.87 30.37 11.23
CA ILE A 501 -33.83 30.78 10.17
C ILE A 501 -34.60 32.06 10.47
N GLY A 502 -34.51 32.57 11.69
CA GLY A 502 -35.25 33.74 12.14
C GLY A 502 -35.04 34.99 11.30
N ALA A 503 -33.81 35.22 10.84
CA ALA A 503 -33.48 36.39 10.02
C ALA A 503 -34.15 36.35 8.64
N VAL A 504 -34.21 35.16 8.01
CA VAL A 504 -34.86 34.97 6.71
C VAL A 504 -36.36 35.11 6.85
N LEU A 505 -36.94 34.43 7.85
CA LEU A 505 -38.38 34.52 8.12
C LEU A 505 -38.80 35.94 8.51
N LYS A 506 -37.97 36.67 9.27
CA LYS A 506 -38.22 38.09 9.57
C LYS A 506 -38.26 38.96 8.31
N LYS A 507 -37.33 38.75 7.38
CA LYS A 507 -37.32 39.47 6.09
C LYS A 507 -38.59 39.19 5.28
N LEU A 508 -39.06 37.95 5.28
CA LEU A 508 -40.26 37.52 4.55
C LEU A 508 -41.56 37.96 5.26
N CYS A 509 -41.54 38.02 6.58
CA CYS A 509 -42.64 38.48 7.43
C CYS A 509 -42.96 39.98 7.21
N GLN A 510 -41.96 40.82 6.90
CA GLN A 510 -42.10 42.27 6.73
C GLN A 510 -42.90 42.93 7.89
N GLY A 511 -42.68 42.48 9.13
CA GLY A 511 -43.37 43.01 10.31
C GLY A 511 -44.73 42.38 10.64
N LYS A 512 -45.27 41.48 9.80
CA LYS A 512 -46.57 40.83 10.00
C LYS A 512 -46.46 39.31 10.02
N LEU A 513 -46.47 38.71 11.23
CA LEU A 513 -46.39 37.25 11.42
C LEU A 513 -47.52 36.49 10.70
N GLU A 514 -48.67 37.14 10.52
CA GLU A 514 -49.80 36.62 9.76
C GLU A 514 -49.44 36.18 8.33
N ARG A 515 -48.41 36.79 7.72
CA ARG A 515 -47.99 36.46 6.34
C ARG A 515 -47.28 35.11 6.24
N ILE A 516 -46.45 34.76 7.22
CA ILE A 516 -45.74 33.47 7.24
C ILE A 516 -46.66 32.32 7.71
N PHE A 517 -47.76 32.65 8.38
CA PHE A 517 -48.83 31.74 8.79
C PHE A 517 -50.10 31.88 7.92
N ALA A 518 -50.00 32.51 6.75
CA ALA A 518 -51.14 32.85 5.90
C ALA A 518 -52.13 31.70 5.65
N PRO A 519 -51.70 30.43 5.47
CA PRO A 519 -52.63 29.30 5.35
C PRO A 519 -53.59 29.11 6.54
N LEU A 520 -53.16 29.39 7.77
CA LEU A 520 -54.02 29.32 8.97
C LEU A 520 -55.03 30.46 8.98
N PHE A 521 -54.55 31.68 8.73
CA PHE A 521 -55.40 32.87 8.71
C PHE A 521 -56.36 32.91 7.51
N TRP A 522 -56.03 32.31 6.36
CA TRP A 522 -56.96 32.20 5.23
C TRP A 522 -58.13 31.27 5.50
N LYS A 523 -57.93 30.19 6.26
CA LYS A 523 -59.02 29.29 6.65
C LYS A 523 -59.99 30.00 7.61
N GLU A 524 -59.47 30.80 8.53
CA GLU A 524 -60.25 31.70 9.38
C GLU A 524 -60.93 32.82 8.58
N HIS A 525 -60.25 33.41 7.60
CA HIS A 525 -60.81 34.49 6.79
C HIS A 525 -61.92 33.99 5.85
N LYS A 526 -61.79 32.79 5.29
CA LYS A 526 -62.84 32.16 4.47
C LYS A 526 -64.08 31.86 5.31
N THR A 527 -63.91 31.31 6.50
CA THR A 527 -65.03 31.07 7.43
C THR A 527 -65.68 32.37 7.86
N TYR A 528 -64.90 33.42 8.17
CA TYR A 528 -65.41 34.77 8.45
C TYR A 528 -66.20 35.38 7.28
N LEU A 529 -65.70 35.26 6.04
CA LEU A 529 -66.39 35.77 4.86
C LEU A 529 -67.69 35.00 4.57
N GLU A 530 -67.71 33.68 4.79
CA GLU A 530 -68.92 32.85 4.68
C GLU A 530 -69.96 33.26 5.74
N GLU A 531 -69.52 33.48 6.98
CA GLU A 531 -70.38 33.98 8.07
C GLU A 531 -70.96 35.38 7.75
N HIS A 532 -70.15 36.29 7.20
CA HIS A 532 -70.64 37.60 6.76
C HIS A 532 -71.59 37.54 5.56
N LYS A 533 -71.35 36.64 4.61
CA LYS A 533 -72.29 36.38 3.50
C LYS A 533 -73.62 35.83 4.03
N LEU A 534 -73.58 34.94 5.01
CA LEU A 534 -74.77 34.42 5.70
C LEU A 534 -75.55 35.55 6.40
N LEU A 535 -74.87 36.44 7.14
CA LEU A 535 -75.51 37.60 7.76
C LEU A 535 -76.16 38.54 6.74
N ARG A 536 -75.50 38.81 5.61
CA ARG A 536 -76.09 39.62 4.52
C ARG A 536 -77.28 38.92 3.86
N LYS A 537 -77.21 37.60 3.68
CA LYS A 537 -78.32 36.80 3.13
C LYS A 537 -79.52 36.81 4.06
N ILE A 538 -79.31 36.72 5.38
CA ILE A 538 -80.36 36.87 6.40
C ILE A 538 -80.98 38.28 6.34
N ALA A 539 -80.16 39.33 6.24
CA ALA A 539 -80.65 40.71 6.12
C ALA A 539 -81.43 40.94 4.81
N ALA A 540 -80.95 40.38 3.70
CA ALA A 540 -81.65 40.44 2.41
C ALA A 540 -82.99 39.70 2.45
N LEU A 541 -83.06 38.52 3.07
CA LEU A 541 -84.31 37.77 3.27
C LEU A 541 -85.31 38.53 4.17
N LYS A 542 -84.82 39.28 5.16
CA LYS A 542 -85.65 40.16 5.99
C LYS A 542 -86.20 41.34 5.20
N ASN A 543 -85.41 41.87 4.26
CA ASN A 543 -85.79 43.01 3.41
C ASN A 543 -86.62 42.62 2.17
N SER A 544 -86.53 41.37 1.70
CA SER A 544 -87.27 40.85 0.54
C SER A 544 -88.64 40.28 0.90
N GLN A 545 -89.02 40.31 2.18
CA GLN A 545 -90.42 40.09 2.57
C GLN A 545 -91.25 41.20 1.89
N PRO A 546 -92.31 40.85 1.13
CA PRO A 546 -93.06 41.84 0.37
C PRO A 546 -93.58 42.91 1.34
N LYS A 547 -93.23 44.18 1.07
CA LYS A 547 -93.95 45.30 1.67
C LYS A 547 -95.35 45.24 1.09
N SER A 548 -96.28 44.74 1.90
CA SER A 548 -97.68 44.48 1.60
C SER A 548 -98.25 45.46 0.58
N ASN A 549 -98.55 44.96 -0.62
CA ASN A 549 -99.29 45.72 -1.62
C ASN A 549 -100.74 45.87 -1.13
N LEU A 550 -101.42 46.97 -1.46
CA LEU A 550 -102.79 47.30 -1.02
C LEU A 550 -103.80 46.14 -1.25
N PHE A 551 -103.54 45.31 -2.26
CA PHE A 551 -104.33 44.13 -2.63
C PHE A 551 -104.16 42.93 -1.67
N GLU A 552 -102.99 42.76 -1.05
CA GLU A 552 -102.80 41.77 0.03
C GLU A 552 -103.50 42.24 1.30
N LEU A 553 -103.49 43.54 1.60
CA LEU A 553 -104.14 44.13 2.78
C LEU A 553 -105.65 43.84 2.83
N LEU A 554 -106.30 43.70 1.67
CA LEU A 554 -107.70 43.29 1.52
C LEU A 554 -107.93 41.78 1.73
N LEU A 555 -106.99 40.92 1.34
CA LEU A 555 -107.03 39.46 1.60
C LEU A 555 -106.64 39.10 3.04
N TYR A 556 -105.89 39.97 3.72
CA TYR A 556 -105.39 39.79 5.09
C TYR A 556 -106.48 39.84 6.19
N GLY A 557 -107.72 40.23 5.87
CA GLY A 557 -108.82 40.32 6.84
C GLY A 557 -109.22 38.97 7.47
N PHE A 558 -108.99 37.84 6.79
CA PHE A 558 -109.42 36.51 7.27
C PHE A 558 -108.35 35.71 8.04
N PHE A 559 -107.05 35.93 7.82
CA PHE A 559 -105.96 35.11 8.41
C PHE A 559 -104.90 35.90 9.21
N MET A 560 -105.26 37.13 9.63
CA MET A 560 -104.36 38.12 10.24
C MET A 560 -103.52 37.59 11.42
N ALA A 561 -104.11 36.80 12.32
CA ALA A 561 -103.42 36.36 13.54
C ALA A 561 -102.34 35.29 13.28
N GLU A 562 -102.57 34.38 12.35
CA GLU A 562 -101.70 33.21 12.12
C GLU A 562 -100.49 33.58 11.23
N VAL A 563 -100.72 34.43 10.24
CA VAL A 563 -99.65 34.97 9.38
C VAL A 563 -98.73 35.89 10.18
N GLN A 564 -99.26 36.79 11.03
CA GLN A 564 -98.43 37.62 11.91
C GLN A 564 -97.62 36.78 12.90
N ARG A 565 -98.18 35.69 13.44
CA ARG A 565 -97.46 34.77 14.33
C ARG A 565 -96.29 34.09 13.61
N ASN A 566 -96.53 33.55 12.42
CA ASN A 566 -95.48 32.88 11.64
C ASN A 566 -94.38 33.85 11.19
N THR A 567 -94.73 35.06 10.76
CA THR A 567 -93.75 36.09 10.38
C THR A 567 -92.93 36.56 11.58
N SER A 568 -93.57 36.74 12.74
CA SER A 568 -92.89 37.08 14.00
C SER A 568 -91.96 35.95 14.46
N GLN A 569 -92.40 34.70 14.40
CA GLN A 569 -91.59 33.53 14.76
C GLN A 569 -90.38 33.35 13.82
N ASN A 570 -90.56 33.54 12.52
CA ASN A 570 -89.48 33.48 11.55
C ASN A 570 -88.46 34.62 11.75
N ASN A 571 -88.92 35.85 11.98
CA ASN A 571 -88.03 36.97 12.30
C ASN A 571 -87.26 36.74 13.60
N GLN A 572 -87.91 36.23 14.66
CA GLN A 572 -87.23 35.85 15.90
C GLN A 572 -86.22 34.71 15.71
N ARG A 573 -86.47 33.78 14.78
CA ARG A 573 -85.52 32.71 14.43
C ARG A 573 -84.30 33.27 13.72
N TYR A 574 -84.48 34.17 12.76
CA TYR A 574 -83.39 34.87 12.08
C TYR A 574 -82.56 35.73 13.03
N ASP A 575 -83.20 36.46 13.94
CA ASP A 575 -82.50 37.27 14.94
C ASP A 575 -81.70 36.40 15.93
N ARG A 576 -82.20 35.22 16.29
CA ARG A 576 -81.46 34.24 17.12
C ARG A 576 -80.22 33.70 16.41
N ILE A 577 -80.34 33.39 15.12
CA ILE A 577 -79.21 32.92 14.29
C ILE A 577 -78.18 34.03 14.11
N ALA A 578 -78.62 35.26 13.78
CA ALA A 578 -77.75 36.42 13.62
C ALA A 578 -76.98 36.76 14.92
N ARG A 579 -77.65 36.73 16.09
CA ARG A 579 -77.01 36.96 17.38
C ARG A 579 -75.97 35.87 17.74
N ARG A 580 -76.20 34.61 17.39
CA ARG A 580 -75.20 33.53 17.58
C ARG A 580 -73.96 33.73 16.71
N ILE A 581 -74.16 34.15 15.46
CA ILE A 581 -73.05 34.44 14.52
C ILE A 581 -72.28 35.69 14.98
N GLN A 582 -72.96 36.77 15.38
CA GLN A 582 -72.32 37.98 15.91
C GLN A 582 -71.54 37.74 17.21
N ARG A 583 -72.06 36.92 18.13
CA ARG A 583 -71.30 36.56 19.35
C ARG A 583 -70.04 35.77 19.05
N ARG A 584 -70.04 34.96 17.98
CA ARG A 584 -68.82 34.30 17.49
C ARG A 584 -67.87 35.32 16.85
N SER A 585 -68.36 36.21 15.98
CA SER A 585 -67.51 37.21 15.30
C SER A 585 -66.83 38.20 16.26
N ILE A 586 -67.50 38.60 17.35
CA ILE A 586 -66.94 39.52 18.35
C ILE A 586 -65.76 38.89 19.10
N LEU A 587 -65.74 37.57 19.27
CA LEU A 587 -64.57 36.85 19.83
C LEU A 587 -63.37 36.83 18.87
N TYR A 588 -63.52 37.27 17.62
CA TYR A 588 -62.44 37.36 16.63
C TYR A 588 -61.94 38.79 16.36
N SER A 589 -62.61 39.83 16.88
CA SER A 589 -62.29 41.24 16.61
C SER A 589 -61.55 41.98 17.73
N ASP A 590 -61.48 41.40 18.93
CA ASP A 590 -60.59 41.81 20.03
C ASP A 590 -59.38 40.87 20.11
#